data_AF-A0A927MSE8-F1
#
_entry.id   AF-A0A927MSE8-F1
#
_cell.length_a   1.000
_cell.length_b   1.000
_cell.length_c   1.000
_cell.angle_alpha   90.00
_cell.angle_beta   90.00
_cell.angle_gamma   90.00
#
_symmetry.space_group_name_H-M   'P 1'
#
loop_
_entity.id
_entity.type
_entity.pdbx_description
1 polymer ?
#
loop_
_entity_poly.entity_id
_entity_poly.type
_entity_poly.pdbx_seq_one_letter_code
_entity_poly.pdbx_strand_id
1 'polypeptide(L)'
;MTVTTAVPPVRHAVRVEEVPDPQVPERATRRTYTAKYKAGILAEYDRLDRDGRGALMRREGLYSSLISEWRKQRDKGALEALGKTRGRPAVDPVEADNAALRAQVAKLQAELETSRRVIEVQGKLSALLEQLATGSGAEEDPAR
;
A
#
# COMPACT_ATOMS: atom_id res chain seq x y z
N MET A 1 -26.25 69.92 27.77
CA MET A 1 -24.87 70.47 27.71
C MET A 1 -23.98 69.58 28.57
N THR A 2 -22.97 68.97 27.94
CA THR A 2 -21.68 68.46 28.49
C THR A 2 -21.72 67.52 29.72
N VAL A 3 -20.96 66.44 29.84
CA VAL A 3 -19.53 66.24 29.50
C VAL A 3 -19.29 64.75 29.21
N THR A 4 -18.67 64.43 28.08
CA THR A 4 -18.05 63.13 27.80
C THR A 4 -16.65 63.13 28.42
N THR A 5 -16.43 62.30 29.44
CA THR A 5 -15.08 62.03 29.97
C THR A 5 -14.52 60.78 29.29
N ALA A 6 -13.43 60.95 28.55
CA ALA A 6 -12.68 59.88 27.91
C ALA A 6 -11.73 59.21 28.93
N VAL A 7 -11.78 57.88 29.00
CA VAL A 7 -10.88 57.05 29.82
C VAL A 7 -9.68 56.63 28.94
N PRO A 8 -8.43 56.83 29.39
CA PRO A 8 -7.25 56.44 28.61
C PRO A 8 -7.07 54.91 28.58
N PRO A 9 -6.54 54.32 27.48
CA PRO A 9 -6.35 52.88 27.39
C PRO A 9 -5.13 52.45 28.19
N VAL A 10 -5.34 51.63 29.21
CA VAL A 10 -4.26 51.00 29.99
C VAL A 10 -3.61 49.92 29.13
N ARG A 11 -2.41 50.20 28.62
CA ARG A 11 -1.56 49.20 27.95
C ARG A 11 -1.03 48.21 28.98
N HIS A 12 -1.72 47.11 29.18
CA HIS A 12 -1.16 45.95 29.87
C HIS A 12 -0.28 45.20 28.88
N ALA A 13 0.97 45.63 28.72
CA ALA A 13 1.99 44.81 28.08
C ALA A 13 2.42 43.76 29.10
N VAL A 14 1.80 42.58 29.07
CA VAL A 14 2.29 41.41 29.80
C VAL A 14 3.67 41.08 29.22
N ARG A 15 4.73 41.13 30.04
CA ARG A 15 6.05 40.62 29.67
C ARG A 15 5.89 39.14 29.33
N VAL A 16 6.40 38.75 28.16
CA VAL A 16 6.32 37.38 27.61
C VAL A 16 7.08 36.33 28.45
N GLU A 17 7.75 36.73 29.53
CA GLU A 17 8.55 35.86 30.39
C GLU A 17 7.75 35.08 31.45
N GLU A 18 6.45 35.32 31.61
CA GLU A 18 5.65 34.72 32.70
C GLU A 18 4.39 34.01 32.20
N VAL A 19 4.49 33.30 31.07
CA VAL A 19 3.46 32.31 30.70
C VAL A 19 3.80 31.02 31.45
N PRO A 20 2.98 30.58 32.42
CA PRO A 20 3.23 29.33 33.13
C PRO A 20 3.24 28.16 32.14
N ASP A 21 4.14 27.21 32.38
CA ASP A 21 4.32 26.01 31.55
C ASP A 21 2.95 25.32 31.32
N PRO A 22 2.50 25.12 30.07
CA PRO A 22 1.18 24.55 29.79
C PRO A 22 1.05 23.15 30.41
N GLN A 23 0.17 23.02 31.40
CA GLN A 23 -0.19 21.74 32.03
C GLN A 23 -0.91 20.77 31.06
N VAL A 24 -1.22 21.22 29.85
CA VAL A 24 -1.81 20.41 28.79
C VAL A 24 -0.66 19.85 27.94
N PRO A 25 -0.49 18.52 27.88
CA PRO A 25 0.56 17.94 27.05
C PRO A 25 0.37 18.36 25.59
N GLU A 26 1.48 18.62 24.88
CA GLU A 26 1.50 19.10 23.49
C GLU A 26 0.68 18.22 22.52
N ARG A 27 0.41 16.97 22.90
CA ARG A 27 -0.33 16.01 22.08
C ARG A 27 -1.37 15.26 22.89
N ALA A 28 -2.63 15.39 22.48
CA ALA A 28 -3.73 14.60 23.02
C ALA A 28 -3.56 13.12 22.64
N THR A 29 -3.28 12.27 23.63
CA THR A 29 -3.25 10.81 23.42
C THR A 29 -4.69 10.29 23.39
N ARG A 30 -5.16 9.88 22.21
CA ARG A 30 -6.49 9.27 22.07
C ARG A 30 -6.45 7.82 22.57
N ARG A 31 -7.42 7.45 23.41
CA ARG A 31 -7.62 6.07 23.88
C ARG A 31 -7.91 5.15 22.68
N THR A 32 -7.15 4.05 22.56
CA THR A 32 -7.38 2.99 21.57
C THR A 32 -7.98 1.77 22.24
N TYR A 33 -8.87 1.07 21.52
CA TYR A 33 -9.56 -0.12 22.02
C TYR A 33 -9.21 -1.33 21.17
N THR A 34 -8.64 -2.36 21.80
CA THR A 34 -8.30 -3.60 21.11
C THR A 34 -9.56 -4.35 20.68
N ALA A 35 -9.47 -5.16 19.62
CA ALA A 35 -10.61 -5.95 19.15
C ALA A 35 -11.15 -6.89 20.24
N LYS A 36 -10.25 -7.52 21.02
CA LYS A 36 -10.59 -8.37 22.17
C LYS A 36 -11.39 -7.61 23.23
N TYR A 37 -10.96 -6.38 23.56
CA TYR A 37 -11.68 -5.54 24.53
C TYR A 37 -13.08 -5.19 24.02
N LYS A 38 -13.21 -4.72 22.77
CA LYS A 38 -14.51 -4.42 22.16
C LYS A 38 -15.46 -5.62 22.19
N ALA A 39 -14.96 -6.81 21.82
CA ALA A 39 -15.75 -8.03 21.83
C ALA A 39 -16.23 -8.43 23.24
N GLY A 40 -15.35 -8.31 24.25
CA GLY A 40 -15.70 -8.57 25.65
C GLY A 40 -16.80 -7.63 26.16
N ILE A 41 -16.64 -6.33 25.91
CA ILE A 41 -17.64 -5.32 26.29
C ILE A 41 -18.99 -5.57 25.59
N LEU A 42 -19.00 -5.88 24.30
CA LEU A 42 -20.24 -6.18 23.57
C LEU A 42 -20.93 -7.44 24.13
N ALA A 43 -20.17 -8.47 24.49
CA ALA A 43 -20.71 -9.68 25.08
C ALA A 43 -21.33 -9.45 26.47
N GLU A 44 -20.71 -8.60 27.31
CA GLU A 44 -21.29 -8.20 28.59
C GLU A 44 -22.53 -7.31 28.38
N TYR A 45 -22.44 -6.32 27.48
CA TYR A 45 -23.51 -5.40 27.13
C TYR A 45 -24.78 -6.12 26.63
N ASP A 46 -24.61 -7.16 25.81
CA ASP A 46 -25.72 -7.94 25.25
C ASP A 46 -26.42 -8.83 26.30
N ARG A 47 -25.79 -9.10 27.45
CA ARG A 47 -26.37 -9.90 28.56
C ARG A 47 -27.08 -9.06 29.62
N LEU A 48 -26.81 -7.75 29.66
CA LEU A 48 -27.31 -6.85 30.69
C LEU A 48 -28.66 -6.22 30.28
N ASP A 49 -29.45 -5.88 31.30
CA ASP A 49 -30.69 -5.14 31.17
C ASP A 49 -30.42 -3.63 30.89
N ARG A 50 -31.45 -2.78 30.89
CA ARG A 50 -31.27 -1.36 30.57
C ARG A 50 -30.40 -0.64 31.59
N ASP A 51 -30.58 -0.95 32.87
CA ASP A 51 -29.86 -0.28 33.96
C ASP A 51 -28.42 -0.80 34.07
N GLY A 52 -28.23 -2.11 33.92
CA GLY A 52 -26.92 -2.75 33.84
C GLY A 52 -26.08 -2.22 32.67
N ARG A 53 -26.68 -2.01 31.50
CA ARG A 53 -25.99 -1.40 30.35
C ARG A 53 -25.51 0.02 30.66
N GLY A 54 -26.32 0.81 31.35
CA GLY A 54 -25.94 2.14 31.83
C GLY A 54 -24.78 2.09 32.83
N ALA A 55 -24.80 1.15 33.77
CA ALA A 55 -23.74 0.97 34.75
C ALA A 55 -22.41 0.55 34.11
N LEU A 56 -22.44 -0.41 33.18
CA LEU A 56 -21.29 -0.85 32.39
C LEU A 56 -20.62 0.32 31.66
N MET A 57 -21.41 1.14 30.95
CA MET A 57 -20.89 2.29 30.20
C MET A 57 -20.20 3.32 31.11
N ARG A 58 -20.74 3.58 32.31
CA ARG A 58 -20.10 4.50 33.27
C ARG A 58 -18.81 3.93 33.86
N ARG A 59 -18.79 2.63 34.20
CA ARG A 59 -17.60 1.94 34.71
C ARG A 59 -16.44 1.97 33.71
N GLU A 60 -16.74 1.76 32.44
CA GLU A 60 -15.73 1.64 31.38
C GLU A 60 -15.40 2.98 30.70
N GLY A 61 -16.14 4.06 31.04
CA GLY A 61 -16.02 5.36 30.40
C GLY A 61 -16.43 5.34 28.91
N LEU A 62 -17.46 4.56 28.58
CA LEU A 62 -17.94 4.36 27.22
C LEU A 62 -19.23 5.14 26.96
N TYR A 63 -19.41 5.55 25.72
CA TYR A 63 -20.63 6.21 25.26
C TYR A 63 -21.46 5.29 24.37
N SER A 64 -22.77 5.53 24.31
CA SER A 64 -23.70 4.71 23.52
C SER A 64 -23.35 4.67 22.02
N SER A 65 -22.76 5.75 21.48
CA SER A 65 -22.29 5.79 20.10
C SER A 65 -21.16 4.80 19.83
N LEU A 66 -20.22 4.61 20.77
CA LEU A 66 -19.13 3.64 20.64
C LEU A 66 -19.69 2.22 20.62
N ILE A 67 -20.63 1.91 21.51
CA ILE A 67 -21.28 0.59 21.54
C ILE A 67 -22.01 0.32 20.22
N SER A 68 -22.74 1.30 19.72
CA SER A 68 -23.48 1.18 18.46
C SER A 68 -22.55 0.96 17.28
N GLU A 69 -21.43 1.69 17.24
CA GLU A 69 -20.40 1.55 16.21
C GLU A 69 -19.70 0.19 16.27
N TRP A 70 -19.37 -0.30 17.47
CA TRP A 70 -18.74 -1.61 17.62
C TRP A 70 -19.66 -2.76 17.23
N ARG A 71 -20.98 -2.63 17.45
CA ARG A 71 -21.97 -3.61 16.95
C ARG A 71 -21.96 -3.67 15.42
N LYS A 72 -21.99 -2.51 14.75
CA LYS A 72 -21.88 -2.45 13.27
C LYS A 72 -20.57 -3.07 12.78
N GLN A 73 -19.44 -2.80 13.45
CA GLN A 73 -18.14 -3.38 13.12
C GLN A 73 -18.15 -4.91 13.26
N ARG A 74 -18.74 -5.45 14.33
CA ARG A 74 -18.90 -6.90 14.53
C ARG A 74 -19.74 -7.52 13.42
N ASP A 75 -20.88 -6.92 13.11
CA ASP A 75 -21.83 -7.47 12.15
C ASP A 75 -21.25 -7.42 10.72
N LYS A 76 -20.58 -6.32 10.35
CA LYS A 76 -19.82 -6.21 9.10
C LYS A 76 -18.69 -7.25 9.02
N GLY A 77 -17.92 -7.41 10.08
CA GLY A 77 -16.85 -8.41 10.13
C GLY A 77 -17.37 -9.85 10.02
N ALA A 78 -18.53 -10.14 10.61
CA ALA A 78 -19.21 -11.43 10.46
C ALA A 78 -19.67 -11.67 9.02
N LEU A 79 -20.27 -10.66 8.38
CA LEU A 79 -20.68 -10.74 6.97
C LEU A 79 -19.48 -10.92 6.03
N GLU A 80 -18.39 -10.19 6.23
CA GLU A 80 -17.16 -10.37 5.47
C GLU A 80 -16.54 -11.75 5.68
N ALA A 81 -16.58 -12.29 6.91
CA ALA A 81 -16.08 -13.63 7.20
C ALA A 81 -16.93 -14.72 6.54
N LEU A 82 -18.26 -14.55 6.49
CA LEU A 82 -19.18 -15.48 5.83
C LEU A 82 -19.12 -15.38 4.30
N GLY A 83 -18.90 -14.19 3.75
CA GLY A 83 -18.79 -13.95 2.32
C GLY A 83 -17.44 -14.32 1.70
N LYS A 84 -16.40 -14.54 2.52
CA LYS A 84 -15.10 -15.01 2.05
C LYS A 84 -15.16 -16.53 1.80
N THR A 85 -15.11 -16.92 0.53
CA THR A 85 -14.92 -18.32 0.15
C THR A 85 -13.61 -18.83 0.73
N ARG A 86 -13.69 -19.93 1.49
CA ARG A 86 -12.50 -20.58 2.08
C ARG A 86 -11.59 -21.09 0.96
N GLY A 87 -10.40 -20.52 0.83
CA GLY A 87 -9.46 -20.90 -0.23
C GLY A 87 -8.25 -19.97 -0.35
N ARG A 88 -7.33 -20.31 -1.26
CA ARG A 88 -6.20 -19.46 -1.62
C ARG A 88 -6.75 -18.12 -2.13
N PRO A 89 -6.17 -16.96 -1.72
CA PRO A 89 -6.52 -15.68 -2.31
C PRO A 89 -6.46 -15.78 -3.84
N ALA A 90 -7.42 -15.18 -4.53
CA ALA A 90 -7.34 -15.05 -5.98
C ALA A 90 -6.00 -14.39 -6.32
N VAL A 91 -5.22 -15.04 -7.19
CA VAL A 91 -3.98 -14.46 -7.71
C VAL A 91 -4.34 -13.14 -8.37
N ASP A 92 -3.59 -12.08 -8.07
CA ASP A 92 -3.83 -10.78 -8.68
C ASP A 92 -3.79 -10.94 -10.20
N PRO A 93 -4.84 -10.55 -10.95
CA PRO A 93 -4.84 -10.66 -12.41
C PRO A 93 -3.60 -10.02 -13.04
N VAL A 94 -3.09 -8.93 -12.45
CA VAL A 94 -1.87 -8.27 -12.91
C VAL A 94 -0.63 -9.15 -12.72
N GLU A 95 -0.55 -9.91 -11.61
CA GLU A 95 0.55 -10.86 -11.40
C GLU A 95 0.49 -12.03 -12.38
N ALA A 96 -0.71 -12.54 -12.65
CA ALA A 96 -0.92 -13.62 -13.63
C ALA A 96 -0.52 -13.17 -15.05
N ASP A 97 -0.96 -12.00 -15.47
CA ASP A 97 -0.64 -11.43 -16.78
C ASP A 97 0.86 -11.16 -16.91
N ASN A 98 1.49 -10.60 -15.88
CA ASN A 98 2.93 -10.40 -15.86
C ASN A 98 3.72 -11.71 -15.99
N ALA A 99 3.27 -12.79 -15.33
CA ALA A 99 3.91 -14.09 -15.45
C ALA A 99 3.78 -14.64 -16.88
N ALA A 100 2.60 -14.53 -17.50
CA ALA A 100 2.37 -14.95 -18.88
C ALA A 100 3.22 -14.16 -19.88
N LEU A 101 3.29 -12.83 -19.72
CA LEU A 101 4.11 -11.95 -20.56
C LEU A 101 5.60 -12.27 -20.45
N ARG A 102 6.11 -12.50 -19.22
CA ARG A 102 7.51 -12.90 -19.02
C ARG A 102 7.84 -14.21 -19.70
N ALA A 103 6.94 -15.19 -19.64
CA ALA A 103 7.13 -16.47 -20.34
C ALA A 103 7.18 -16.29 -21.86
N GLN A 104 6.32 -15.41 -22.42
CA GLN A 104 6.33 -15.10 -23.85
C GLN A 104 7.61 -14.37 -24.27
N VAL A 105 8.06 -13.39 -23.48
CA VAL A 105 9.33 -12.68 -23.74
C VAL A 105 10.50 -13.64 -23.77
N ALA A 106 10.59 -14.55 -22.78
CA ALA A 106 11.66 -15.54 -22.73
C ALA A 106 11.66 -16.47 -23.96
N LYS A 107 10.46 -16.93 -24.38
CA LYS A 107 10.32 -17.77 -25.57
C LYS A 107 10.76 -17.02 -26.84
N LEU A 108 10.29 -15.80 -27.04
CA LEU A 108 10.62 -14.99 -28.21
C LEU A 108 12.12 -14.64 -28.26
N GLN A 109 12.74 -14.41 -27.10
CA GLN A 109 14.19 -14.21 -27.02
C GLN A 109 14.96 -15.45 -27.47
N ALA A 110 14.56 -16.65 -27.05
CA ALA A 110 15.19 -17.89 -27.49
C ALA A 110 15.04 -18.15 -29.00
N GLU A 111 13.88 -17.82 -29.58
CA GLU A 111 13.65 -17.91 -31.03
C GLU A 111 14.51 -16.90 -31.81
N LEU A 112 14.66 -15.68 -31.28
CA LEU A 112 15.54 -14.66 -31.85
C LEU A 112 17.01 -15.07 -31.81
N GLU A 113 17.48 -15.65 -30.71
CA GLU A 113 18.85 -16.16 -30.59
C GLU A 113 19.12 -17.26 -31.61
N THR A 114 18.17 -18.19 -31.77
CA THR A 114 18.26 -19.26 -32.76
C THR A 114 18.36 -18.70 -34.18
N SER A 115 17.49 -17.74 -34.52
CA SER A 115 17.47 -17.09 -35.83
C SER A 115 18.77 -16.34 -36.12
N ARG A 116 19.31 -15.61 -35.13
CA ARG A 116 20.60 -14.91 -35.25
C ARG A 116 21.74 -15.88 -35.52
N ARG A 117 21.75 -17.05 -34.88
CA ARG A 117 22.77 -18.08 -35.09
C ARG A 117 22.71 -18.67 -36.49
N VAL A 118 21.51 -18.86 -37.05
CA VAL A 118 21.34 -19.29 -38.45
C VAL A 118 21.94 -18.26 -39.40
N ILE A 119 21.62 -16.97 -39.20
CA ILE A 119 22.16 -15.87 -40.03
C ILE A 119 23.70 -15.84 -39.95
N GLU A 120 24.27 -16.02 -38.76
CA GLU A 120 25.72 -16.05 -38.58
C GLU A 120 26.38 -17.21 -39.35
N VAL A 121 25.80 -18.41 -39.28
CA VAL A 121 26.30 -19.58 -40.02
C VAL A 121 26.22 -19.35 -41.52
N GLN A 122 25.11 -18.79 -42.01
CA GLN A 122 24.94 -18.45 -43.43
C GLN A 122 25.99 -17.42 -43.89
N GLY A 123 26.24 -16.38 -43.09
CA GLY A 123 27.28 -15.39 -43.38
C GLY A 123 28.68 -15.99 -43.44
N LYS A 124 29.03 -16.86 -42.48
CA LYS A 124 30.31 -17.59 -42.47
C LYS A 124 30.48 -18.49 -43.69
N LEU A 125 29.42 -19.22 -44.08
CA LEU A 125 29.46 -20.08 -45.26
C LEU A 125 29.67 -19.27 -46.54
N SER A 126 28.96 -18.15 -46.70
CA SER A 126 29.14 -17.25 -47.85
C SER A 126 30.58 -16.74 -47.95
N ALA A 127 31.17 -16.31 -46.84
CA ALA A 127 32.55 -15.84 -46.80
C ALA A 127 33.56 -16.93 -47.19
N LEU A 128 33.35 -18.18 -46.73
CA LEU A 128 34.20 -19.31 -47.10
C LEU A 128 34.08 -19.65 -48.60
N LEU A 129 32.85 -19.61 -49.15
CA LEU A 129 32.63 -19.85 -50.57
C LEU A 129 33.29 -18.77 -51.43
N GLU A 130 33.24 -17.51 -51.00
CA GLU A 130 33.94 -16.40 -51.65
C GLU A 130 35.46 -16.61 -51.63
N GLN A 131 36.04 -17.01 -50.50
CA GLN A 131 37.48 -17.32 -50.40
C GLN A 131 37.90 -18.46 -51.34
N LEU A 132 37.10 -19.51 -51.45
CA LEU A 132 37.38 -20.64 -52.35
C LEU A 132 37.25 -20.25 -53.82
N ALA A 133 36.25 -19.43 -54.17
CA ALA A 133 36.08 -18.95 -55.53
C ALA A 133 37.26 -18.06 -55.97
N THR A 134 37.67 -17.11 -55.12
CA THR A 134 38.76 -16.17 -55.42
C THR A 134 40.14 -16.83 -55.33
N GLY A 135 40.31 -17.86 -54.48
CA GLY A 135 41.55 -18.63 -54.35
C GLY A 135 41.85 -19.59 -55.51
N SER A 136 40.86 -19.87 -56.39
CA SER A 136 41.03 -20.77 -57.54
C SER A 136 41.50 -20.08 -58.84
N GLY A 137 41.66 -18.75 -58.84
CA GLY A 137 41.95 -17.96 -60.05
C GLY A 137 43.35 -17.33 -60.12
N ALA A 138 44.27 -17.65 -59.20
CA ALA A 138 45.60 -17.03 -59.14
C ALA A 138 46.73 -18.06 -59.24
N GLU A 139 46.74 -18.81 -60.33
CA GLU A 139 47.94 -19.48 -60.83
C GLU A 139 48.09 -19.10 -62.31
N GLU A 140 48.41 -17.82 -62.54
CA GLU A 140 48.93 -17.39 -63.84
C GLU A 140 50.37 -17.91 -63.97
N ASP A 141 50.48 -18.89 -64.85
CA ASP A 141 51.65 -19.58 -65.36
C ASP A 141 52.84 -18.64 -65.65
N PRO A 142 53.98 -18.73 -64.92
CA PRO A 142 55.19 -18.04 -65.29
C PRO A 142 56.14 -19.00 -66.02
N ALA A 143 55.88 -19.32 -67.30
CA ALA A 143 56.92 -19.50 -68.34
C ALA A 143 56.39 -20.10 -69.65
N ARG A 144 56.38 -19.28 -70.72
CA ARG A 144 57.12 -19.54 -71.97
C ARG A 144 57.08 -18.36 -72.94
#